data_AF-A0A452YJV3-F1
#
_entry.id   AF-A0A452YJV3-F1
#
_cell.length_a   1.000
_cell.length_b   1.000
_cell.length_c   1.000
_cell.angle_alpha   90.00
_cell.angle_beta   90.00
_cell.angle_gamma   90.00
#
_symmetry.space_group_name_H-M   'P 1'
#
loop_
_entity.id
_entity.type
_entity.pdbx_description
1 polymer ?
#
loop_
_entity_poly.entity_id
_entity_poly.type
_entity_poly.pdbx_seq_one_letter_code
_entity_poly.pdbx_strand_id
1 'polypeptide(L)' 'MSPVKGDSPFIPSPEEYVKAVIRCIGYEPRCVPYWRHSVQWFLASLAPDSALNLWRLRVGIRKRNEMRALLGEKELS' A
#
# COMPACT_ATOMS: atom_id res chain seq x y z
N MET A 1 -1.01 -19.92 -4.99
CA MET A 1 -1.75 -19.57 -3.75
C MET A 1 -0.81 -18.78 -2.85
N SER A 2 -1.01 -17.48 -2.71
CA SER A 2 -0.31 -16.67 -1.71
C SER A 2 -0.86 -17.00 -0.30
N PRO A 3 -0.06 -16.90 0.78
CA PRO A 3 -0.42 -17.42 2.11
C PRO A 3 -1.45 -16.57 2.87
N VAL A 4 -1.99 -15.51 2.26
CA VAL A 4 -2.97 -14.63 2.90
C VAL A 4 -4.37 -15.26 2.83
N LYS A 5 -4.55 -16.29 3.65
CA LYS A 5 -5.85 -16.91 3.90
C LYS A 5 -6.56 -16.07 4.97
N GLY A 6 -7.23 -15.04 4.53
CA GLY A 6 -8.11 -14.24 5.38
C GLY A 6 -8.93 -13.30 4.53
N ASP A 7 -10.22 -13.23 4.81
CA ASP A 7 -11.11 -12.17 4.33
C ASP A 7 -10.64 -10.84 4.93
N SER A 8 -9.51 -10.33 4.44
CA SER A 8 -9.01 -9.04 4.85
C SER A 8 -9.89 -8.01 4.16
N PRO A 9 -10.60 -7.16 4.91
CA PRO A 9 -11.37 -6.09 4.30
C PRO A 9 -10.47 -5.12 3.52
N PHE A 10 -9.15 -5.21 3.60
CA PHE A 10 -8.23 -4.30 2.92
C PHE A 10 -7.41 -4.94 1.80
N ILE A 11 -7.58 -6.25 1.54
CA ILE A 11 -6.81 -6.96 0.51
C ILE A 11 -7.82 -7.60 -0.46
N PRO A 12 -7.96 -7.08 -1.69
CA PRO A 12 -8.82 -7.69 -2.69
C PRO A 12 -8.27 -9.06 -3.10
N SER A 13 -9.15 -9.96 -3.54
CA SER A 13 -8.67 -11.16 -4.24
C SER A 13 -7.97 -10.75 -5.55
N PRO A 14 -6.99 -11.54 -6.04
CA PRO A 14 -6.33 -11.26 -7.30
C PRO A 14 -7.30 -11.05 -8.46
N GLU A 15 -8.39 -11.83 -8.50
CA GLU A 15 -9.39 -11.78 -9.56
C GLU A 15 -10.23 -10.50 -9.51
N GLU A 16 -10.60 -10.04 -8.31
CA GLU A 16 -11.32 -8.76 -8.12
C GLU A 16 -10.45 -7.57 -8.49
N TYR A 17 -9.17 -7.61 -8.10
CA TYR A 17 -8.21 -6.56 -8.44
C TYR A 17 -8.05 -6.42 -9.95
N VAL A 18 -7.84 -7.53 -10.67
CA VAL A 18 -7.69 -7.52 -12.14
C VAL A 18 -8.93 -6.96 -12.82
N LYS A 19 -10.14 -7.40 -12.43
CA LYS A 19 -11.40 -6.90 -13.02
C LYS A 19 -11.56 -5.38 -12.86
N ALA A 20 -11.17 -4.85 -11.71
CA ALA A 20 -11.29 -3.43 -11.44
C ALA A 20 -10.19 -2.60 -12.12
N VAL A 21 -8.96 -3.11 -12.22
CA VAL A 21 -7.86 -2.45 -12.94
C VAL A 21 -8.15 -2.30 -14.43
N ILE A 22 -8.71 -3.34 -15.07
CA ILE A 22 -9.03 -3.31 -16.51
C ILE A 22 -9.97 -2.14 -16.84
N ARG A 23 -10.89 -1.78 -15.94
CA ARG A 23 -11.82 -0.66 -16.11
C ARG A 23 -11.18 0.72 -15.99
N CYS A 24 -9.99 0.82 -15.38
CA CYS A 24 -9.28 2.09 -15.24
C CYS A 24 -8.33 2.41 -16.40
N ILE A 25 -8.03 1.43 -17.27
CA ILE A 25 -7.01 1.61 -18.32
C ILE A 25 -7.45 2.73 -19.27
N GLY A 26 -6.65 3.79 -19.35
CA GLY A 26 -6.90 4.93 -20.26
C GLY A 26 -7.76 6.06 -19.69
N TYR A 27 -8.21 5.96 -18.43
CA TYR A 27 -9.04 7.01 -17.80
C TYR A 27 -8.20 7.99 -16.98
N GLU A 28 -7.48 7.51 -15.95
CA GLU A 28 -6.69 8.36 -15.05
C GLU A 28 -5.25 7.81 -14.87
N PRO A 29 -4.24 8.68 -14.66
CA PRO A 29 -2.86 8.25 -14.37
C PRO A 29 -2.71 7.55 -13.00
N ARG A 30 -3.72 7.62 -12.12
CA ARG A 30 -3.80 6.85 -10.87
C ARG A 30 -5.09 6.04 -10.83
N CYS A 31 -4.97 4.74 -11.04
CA CYS A 31 -6.05 3.80 -10.77
C CYS A 31 -5.97 3.35 -9.30
N VAL A 32 -7.01 3.65 -8.53
CA VAL A 32 -7.33 2.99 -7.26
C VAL A 32 -8.52 2.05 -7.52
N PRO A 33 -8.26 0.83 -8.01
CA PRO A 33 -9.32 -0.09 -8.49
C PRO A 33 -10.24 -0.57 -7.35
N TYR A 34 -9.88 -0.27 -6.11
CA TYR A 34 -10.63 -0.68 -4.93
C TYR A 34 -11.22 0.52 -4.21
N TRP A 35 -12.54 0.54 -4.07
CA TRP A 35 -13.26 1.66 -3.46
C TRP A 35 -12.75 2.00 -2.05
N ARG A 36 -12.27 1.01 -1.29
CA ARG A 36 -11.72 1.26 0.06
C ARG A 36 -10.36 1.95 0.03
N HIS A 37 -9.55 1.69 -1.00
CA HIS A 37 -8.35 2.51 -1.24
C HIS A 37 -8.72 3.92 -1.69
N SER A 38 -9.81 4.08 -2.45
CA SER A 38 -10.32 5.41 -2.81
C SER A 38 -10.79 6.18 -1.57
N VAL A 39 -11.48 5.54 -0.61
CA VAL A 39 -11.87 6.17 0.66
C VAL A 39 -10.64 6.51 1.51
N GLN A 40 -9.68 5.59 1.63
CA GLN A 40 -8.43 5.86 2.35
C GLN A 40 -7.65 7.00 1.71
N TRP A 41 -7.62 7.07 0.38
CA TRP A 41 -6.97 8.13 -0.36
C TRP A 41 -7.72 9.47 -0.23
N PHE A 42 -9.05 9.46 -0.23
CA PHE A 42 -9.86 10.64 0.02
C PHE A 42 -9.57 11.23 1.40
N LEU A 43 -9.56 10.39 2.44
CA LEU A 43 -9.20 10.83 3.79
C LEU A 43 -7.76 11.35 3.86
N ALA A 44 -6.83 10.69 3.17
CA ALA A 44 -5.45 11.17 3.08
C ALA A 44 -5.39 12.54 2.39
N SER A 45 -6.13 12.75 1.30
CA SER A 45 -6.14 13.99 0.52
C SER A 45 -6.68 15.23 1.26
N LEU A 46 -7.32 15.04 2.42
CA LEU A 46 -7.68 16.14 3.32
C LEU A 46 -6.46 16.79 3.97
N ALA A 47 -5.34 16.06 4.05
CA ALA A 47 -4.07 16.60 4.52
C ALA A 47 -3.26 17.20 3.35
N PRO A 48 -2.46 18.25 3.60
CA PRO A 48 -1.54 18.78 2.60
C PRO A 48 -0.59 17.71 2.07
N ASP A 49 -0.33 17.70 0.76
CA ASP A 49 0.55 16.72 0.11
C ASP A 49 1.95 16.66 0.75
N SER A 50 2.48 17.80 1.20
CA SER A 50 3.77 17.88 1.88
C SER A 50 3.80 17.07 3.18
N ALA A 51 2.72 17.11 3.97
CA ALA A 51 2.60 16.35 5.20
C ALA A 51 2.49 14.84 4.92
N LEU A 52 1.68 14.44 3.93
CA LEU A 52 1.56 13.04 3.50
C LEU A 52 2.88 12.48 3.00
N ASN A 53 3.60 13.24 2.17
CA ASN A 53 4.87 12.82 1.59
C ASN A 53 5.95 12.69 2.67
N LEU A 54 6.02 13.64 3.61
CA LEU A 54 6.93 13.55 4.75
C LEU A 54 6.62 12.33 5.63
N TRP A 55 5.34 12.07 5.90
CA TRP A 55 4.91 10.90 6.66
C TRP A 55 5.31 9.59 5.96
N ARG A 56 5.03 9.46 4.66
CA ARG A 56 5.43 8.29 3.84
C ARG A 56 6.94 8.08 3.87
N LEU A 57 7.72 9.14 3.73
CA LEU A 57 9.18 9.06 3.79
C LEU A 57 9.66 8.59 5.16
N ARG A 58 9.13 9.15 6.25
CA ARG A 58 9.47 8.74 7.63
C ARG A 58 9.17 7.26 7.88
N VAL A 59 7.98 6.79 7.48
CA VAL A 59 7.59 5.38 7.61
C VAL A 59 8.50 4.48 6.77
N GLY A 60 8.82 4.88 5.54
CA GLY A 60 9.72 4.14 4.65
C GLY A 60 11.13 3.99 5.23
N ILE A 61 11.71 5.08 5.76
CA ILE A 61 13.02 5.07 6.42
C ILE A 61 12.97 4.17 7.65
N ARG A 62 11.93 4.27 8.48
CA ARG A 62 11.80 3.46 9.69
C ARG A 62 11.77 1.97 9.36
N LYS A 63 10.91 1.54 8.44
CA LYS A 63 10.82 0.13 8.01
C LYS A 63 12.10 -0.37 7.38
N ARG A 64 12.79 0.47 6.59
CA ARG A 64 14.11 0.12 6.03
C ARG A 64 15.14 -0.12 7.13
N ASN A 65 15.14 0.70 8.17
CA ASN A 65 16.06 0.56 9.30
C ASN A 65 15.73 -0.68 10.15
N GLU A 66 14.45 -0.93 10.43
CA GLU A 66 13.99 -2.17 11.09
C GLU A 66 14.45 -3.41 10.32
N MET A 67 14.23 -3.45 9.00
CA MET A 67 14.69 -4.55 8.15
C MET A 67 16.22 -4.73 8.17
N ARG A 68 16.98 -3.62 8.17
CA ARG A 68 18.44 -3.67 8.26
C ARG A 68 18.91 -4.19 9.61
N ALA A 69 18.26 -3.80 10.70
CA ALA A 69 18.56 -4.29 12.04
C ALA A 69 18.32 -5.81 12.14
N LEU A 70 17.18 -6.29 11.62
CA LEU A 70 16.86 -7.73 11.58
C LEU A 70 17.85 -8.54 10.75
N LEU A 71 18.35 -7.99 9.64
CA LEU A 71 19.41 -8.63 8.85
C LEU A 71 20.74 -8.65 9.61
N GLY A 72 21.11 -7.56 10.26
CA GLY A 72 22.32 -7.51 11.10
C GLY A 72 22.29 -8.49 12.27
N GLU A 73 21.13 -8.70 12.88
CA GLU A 73 20.92 -9.68 13.95
C GLU A 73 21.03 -11.13 13.44
N LYS A 74 20.56 -11.40 12.21
CA LYS A 74 20.71 -12.71 11.56
C LYS A 74 22.14 -13.05 11.17
N GLU A 75 22.95 -12.07 10.78
CA GLU A 75 24.37 -12.30 10.44
C GLU A 75 25.24 -12.54 11.69
N LEU A 76 24.74 -12.18 12.88
CA LEU A 76 25.45 -12.31 14.16
C LEU A 76 25.00 -13.55 14.99
N SER A 77 23.94 -14.25 14.57
CA SER A 77 23.40 -15.46 15.20
C SER A 77 23.78 -16.72 14.44
#